data_AF-E6X8C7-F1
#
_entry.id   AF-E6X8C7-F1
#
_cell.length_a   1.000
_cell.length_b   1.000
_cell.length_c   1.000
_cell.angle_alpha   90.00
_cell.angle_beta   90.00
_cell.angle_gamma   90.00
#
_symmetry.space_group_name_H-M   'P 1'
#
loop_
_entity.id
_entity.type
_entity.pdbx_description
1 polymer ?
#
loop_
_entity_poly.entity_id
_entity_poly.type
_entity_poly.pdbx_seq_one_letter_code
_entity_poly.pdbx_strand_id
1 'polypeptide(L)'
;MTEFSFKFIDLVLLFEKTPMLMVMWAAFGYIFTSFILLIPSMILRKMGLTLKLDKAMGVVGVIIVLTWLVGFITQMILLFSDVPGSKMFIIWILMLFTFIIFAITNYQMIVKYLNTIGKTKS
;
A
#
# COMPACT_ATOMS: atom_id res chain seq x y z
N MET A 1 7.47 -23.94 -16.59
CA MET A 1 6.63 -22.75 -16.36
C MET A 1 5.26 -23.21 -15.85
N THR A 2 5.13 -23.53 -14.55
CA THR A 2 3.84 -23.99 -13.96
C THR A 2 3.82 -23.98 -12.43
N GLU A 3 4.88 -23.53 -11.74
CA GLU A 3 4.93 -23.59 -10.27
C GLU A 3 4.25 -22.41 -9.57
N PHE A 4 4.08 -21.27 -10.27
CA PHE A 4 3.49 -20.06 -9.69
C PHE A 4 1.97 -20.20 -9.47
N SER A 5 1.26 -21.00 -10.30
CA SER A 5 -0.18 -21.18 -10.16
C SER A 5 -0.55 -22.00 -8.93
N PHE A 6 0.19 -23.08 -8.63
CA PHE A 6 -0.07 -23.91 -7.44
C PHE A 6 0.09 -23.10 -6.15
N LYS A 7 1.18 -22.34 -6.02
CA LYS A 7 1.43 -21.51 -4.82
C LYS A 7 0.43 -20.37 -4.64
N PHE A 8 -0.07 -19.78 -5.73
CA PHE A 8 -1.07 -18.72 -5.65
C PHE A 8 -2.45 -19.27 -5.25
N ILE A 9 -2.85 -20.40 -5.81
CA ILE A 9 -4.11 -21.07 -5.42
C ILE A 9 -4.07 -21.46 -3.95
N ASP A 10 -2.95 -22.00 -3.47
CA ASP A 10 -2.76 -22.35 -2.05
C ASP A 10 -2.86 -21.11 -1.14
N LEU A 11 -2.33 -19.96 -1.57
CA LEU A 11 -2.44 -18.69 -0.85
C LEU A 11 -3.89 -18.22 -0.76
N VAL A 12 -4.64 -18.27 -1.87
CA VAL A 12 -6.06 -17.89 -1.88
C VAL A 12 -6.88 -18.83 -0.99
N LEU A 13 -6.59 -20.14 -1.05
CA LEU A 13 -7.21 -21.14 -0.19
C LEU A 13 -6.89 -20.93 1.30
N LEU A 14 -5.68 -20.47 1.61
CA LEU A 14 -5.28 -20.12 2.96
C LEU A 14 -6.10 -18.93 3.51
N PHE A 15 -6.32 -17.90 2.69
CA PHE A 15 -7.19 -16.78 3.06
C PHE A 15 -8.65 -17.17 3.18
N GLU A 16 -9.12 -18.11 2.36
CA GLU A 16 -10.48 -18.65 2.45
C GLU A 16 -10.68 -19.44 3.75
N LYS A 17 -9.70 -20.25 4.14
CA LYS A 17 -9.70 -20.98 5.42
C LYS A 17 -9.55 -20.06 6.63
N THR A 18 -8.79 -18.97 6.49
CA THR A 18 -8.46 -18.07 7.60
C THR A 18 -8.55 -16.61 7.15
N PRO A 19 -9.77 -16.02 7.07
CA PRO A 19 -9.95 -14.62 6.64
C PRO A 19 -9.20 -13.61 7.53
N MET A 20 -8.95 -13.95 8.79
CA MET A 20 -8.13 -13.14 9.71
C MET A 20 -6.72 -12.86 9.16
N LEU A 21 -6.13 -13.78 8.39
CA LEU A 21 -4.82 -13.56 7.77
C LEU A 21 -4.83 -12.41 6.77
N MET A 22 -5.96 -12.14 6.11
CA MET A 22 -6.11 -10.98 5.23
C MET A 22 -6.07 -9.66 5.99
N VAL A 23 -6.71 -9.62 7.16
CA VAL A 23 -6.66 -8.46 8.06
C VAL A 23 -5.25 -8.25 8.58
N MET A 24 -4.57 -9.31 9.02
CA MET A 24 -3.17 -9.23 9.45
C MET A 24 -2.27 -8.75 8.33
N TRP A 25 -2.47 -9.25 7.10
CA TRP A 25 -1.74 -8.79 5.92
C TRP A 25 -1.98 -7.30 5.65
N ALA A 26 -3.23 -6.84 5.73
CA ALA A 26 -3.57 -5.43 5.56
C ALA A 26 -3.02 -4.54 6.69
N ALA A 27 -2.87 -5.06 7.90
CA ALA A 27 -2.31 -4.33 9.04
C ALA A 27 -0.77 -4.24 8.99
N PHE A 28 -0.10 -5.36 8.70
CA PHE A 28 1.36 -5.48 8.86
C PHE A 28 2.13 -5.46 7.54
N GLY A 29 1.51 -5.83 6.41
CA GLY A 29 2.15 -5.84 5.08
C GLY A 29 2.70 -4.47 4.66
N TYR A 30 2.10 -3.38 5.15
CA TYR A 30 2.55 -2.01 4.89
C TYR A 30 3.85 -1.65 5.60
N ILE A 31 4.12 -2.26 6.76
CA ILE A 31 5.39 -2.08 7.48
C ILE A 31 6.53 -2.66 6.62
N PHE A 32 6.36 -3.87 6.10
CA PHE A 32 7.38 -4.51 5.25
C PHE A 32 7.62 -3.76 3.94
N THR A 33 6.57 -3.29 3.27
CA THR A 33 6.71 -2.49 2.05
C THR A 33 7.37 -1.13 2.30
N SER A 34 7.14 -0.51 3.47
CA SER A 34 7.86 0.72 3.84
C SER A 34 9.37 0.51 3.99
N PHE A 35 9.81 -0.60 4.61
CA PHE A 35 11.24 -0.94 4.71
C PHE A 35 11.87 -1.21 3.34
N ILE A 36 11.15 -1.89 2.44
CA ILE A 36 11.61 -2.14 1.07
C ILE A 36 11.83 -0.83 0.33
N LEU A 37 10.96 0.16 0.50
CA LEU A 37 11.08 1.47 -0.17
C LEU A 37 12.23 2.34 0.37
N LEU A 38 12.70 2.08 1.60
CA LEU A 38 13.87 2.76 2.13
C LEU A 38 15.14 2.40 1.33
N ILE A 39 15.27 1.16 0.85
CA ILE A 39 16.48 0.69 0.16
C ILE A 39 16.75 1.47 -1.15
N PRO A 40 15.80 1.56 -2.11
CA PRO A 40 15.97 2.39 -3.31
C PRO A 40 16.19 3.86 -2.97
N SER A 41 15.51 4.37 -1.93
CA SER A 41 15.64 5.77 -1.53
C SER A 41 17.05 6.11 -1.07
N MET A 42 17.71 5.22 -0.32
CA MET A 42 19.09 5.38 0.12
C MET A 42 20.07 5.36 -1.06
N ILE A 43 19.87 4.45 -2.02
CA ILE A 43 20.71 4.34 -3.22
C ILE A 43 20.61 5.62 -4.05
N LEU A 44 19.39 6.08 -4.33
CA LEU A 44 19.18 7.24 -5.17
C LEU A 44 19.59 8.57 -4.48
N ARG A 45 19.53 8.64 -3.14
CA ARG A 45 20.11 9.76 -2.37
C ARG A 45 21.63 9.83 -2.52
N LYS A 46 22.33 8.69 -2.56
CA LYS A 46 23.77 8.64 -2.86
C LYS A 46 24.11 9.13 -4.27
N MET A 47 23.16 9.11 -5.20
CA MET A 47 23.32 9.58 -6.58
C MET A 47 23.01 11.07 -6.78
N GLY A 48 22.72 11.83 -5.71
CA GLY A 48 22.50 13.28 -5.79
C GLY A 48 21.13 13.73 -6.30
N LEU A 49 20.16 12.81 -6.48
CA LEU A 49 18.80 13.11 -6.96
C LEU A 49 17.82 13.54 -5.83
N THR A 50 18.35 14.03 -4.71
CA THR A 50 17.65 14.22 -3.43
C THR A 50 16.35 15.02 -3.54
N LEU A 51 16.34 16.13 -4.27
CA LEU A 51 15.22 17.08 -4.29
C LEU A 51 13.96 16.56 -5.02
N LYS A 52 14.12 15.78 -6.10
CA LYS A 52 13.00 15.11 -6.77
C LYS A 52 12.54 13.89 -5.97
N LEU A 53 13.47 13.26 -5.26
CA LEU A 53 13.21 12.07 -4.47
C LEU A 53 12.39 12.37 -3.23
N ASP A 54 12.68 13.46 -2.51
CA ASP A 54 11.97 13.79 -1.29
C ASP A 54 10.49 14.09 -1.56
N LYS A 55 10.18 14.72 -2.70
CA LYS A 55 8.80 14.95 -3.13
C LYS A 55 8.10 13.65 -3.53
N ALA A 56 8.76 12.79 -4.31
CA ALA A 56 8.22 11.50 -4.72
C ALA A 56 7.99 10.57 -3.52
N MET A 57 8.95 10.51 -2.58
CA MET A 57 8.85 9.76 -1.34
C MET A 57 7.75 10.30 -0.43
N GLY A 58 7.57 11.62 -0.37
CA GLY A 58 6.46 12.24 0.36
C GLY A 58 5.10 11.81 -0.19
N VAL A 59 4.94 11.82 -1.52
CA VAL A 59 3.71 11.36 -2.18
C VAL A 59 3.47 9.88 -1.92
N VAL A 60 4.49 9.03 -2.13
CA VAL A 60 4.43 7.60 -1.87
C VAL A 60 4.09 7.30 -0.41
N GLY A 61 4.68 8.04 0.54
CA GLY A 61 4.38 7.92 1.96
C GLY A 61 2.93 8.24 2.29
N VAL A 62 2.38 9.33 1.75
CA VAL A 62 0.96 9.68 1.93
C VAL A 62 0.04 8.58 1.41
N ILE A 63 0.34 8.04 0.23
CA ILE A 63 -0.47 6.98 -0.38
C ILE A 63 -0.38 5.71 0.44
N ILE A 64 0.81 5.32 0.91
CA ILE A 64 1.00 4.15 1.76
C ILE A 64 0.16 4.27 3.04
N VAL A 65 0.20 5.43 3.70
CA VAL A 65 -0.57 5.65 4.93
C VAL A 65 -2.08 5.62 4.66
N LEU A 66 -2.54 6.25 3.58
CA LEU A 66 -3.95 6.23 3.18
C LEU A 66 -4.42 4.81 2.86
N THR A 67 -3.64 4.09 2.05
CA THR A 67 -3.94 2.73 1.61
C THR A 67 -3.89 1.75 2.79
N TRP A 68 -2.97 1.97 3.74
CA TRP A 68 -2.89 1.19 4.98
C TRP A 68 -4.12 1.42 5.87
N LEU A 69 -4.47 2.67 6.15
CA LEU A 69 -5.57 2.99 7.07
C LEU A 69 -6.92 2.55 6.48
N VAL A 70 -7.21 2.93 5.23
CA VAL A 70 -8.45 2.53 4.55
C VAL A 70 -8.47 1.04 4.29
N GLY A 71 -7.34 0.46 3.87
CA GLY A 71 -7.21 -0.98 3.64
C GLY A 71 -7.48 -1.78 4.91
N PHE A 72 -6.87 -1.40 6.04
CA PHE A 72 -7.09 -2.07 7.32
C PHE A 72 -8.56 -1.96 7.78
N ILE A 73 -9.14 -0.75 7.77
CA ILE A 73 -10.53 -0.53 8.16
C ILE A 73 -11.49 -1.36 7.29
N THR A 74 -11.29 -1.34 5.97
CA THR A 74 -12.14 -2.09 5.04
C THR A 74 -12.05 -3.59 5.28
N GLN A 75 -10.83 -4.12 5.49
CA GLN A 75 -10.64 -5.55 5.75
C GLN A 75 -11.22 -5.97 7.11
N MET A 76 -11.16 -5.10 8.13
CA MET A 76 -11.85 -5.33 9.41
C MET A 76 -13.37 -5.39 9.24
N ILE A 77 -13.96 -4.45 8.49
CA ILE A 77 -15.40 -4.44 8.22
C ILE A 77 -15.83 -5.72 7.48
N LEU A 78 -15.08 -6.13 6.47
CA LEU A 78 -15.36 -7.33 5.68
C LEU A 78 -15.24 -8.60 6.54
N LEU A 79 -14.24 -8.65 7.43
CA LEU A 79 -14.07 -9.75 8.38
C LEU A 79 -15.28 -9.86 9.31
N PHE A 80 -15.73 -8.76 9.91
CA PHE A 80 -16.91 -8.74 10.78
C PHE A 80 -18.24 -8.96 10.05
N SER A 81 -18.24 -8.88 8.72
CA SER A 81 -19.41 -9.17 7.88
C SER A 81 -19.41 -10.61 7.36
N ASP A 82 -18.54 -11.49 7.89
CA ASP A 82 -18.37 -12.88 7.46
C ASP A 82 -18.14 -13.04 5.95
N VAL A 83 -17.45 -12.07 5.34
CA VAL A 83 -17.13 -12.14 3.90
C VAL A 83 -16.02 -13.17 3.69
N PRO A 84 -16.14 -14.06 2.69
CA PRO A 84 -15.09 -15.01 2.35
C PRO A 84 -13.75 -14.32 2.09
N GLY A 85 -12.66 -14.87 2.65
CA GLY A 85 -11.31 -14.29 2.52
C GLY A 85 -10.82 -14.16 1.08
N SER A 86 -11.27 -15.05 0.18
CA SER A 86 -11.03 -14.96 -1.27
C SER A 86 -11.58 -13.65 -1.87
N LYS A 87 -12.80 -13.25 -1.48
CA LYS A 87 -13.39 -11.96 -1.89
C LYS A 87 -12.69 -10.78 -1.23
N MET A 88 -12.33 -10.91 0.05
CA MET A 88 -11.57 -9.89 0.78
C MET A 88 -10.24 -9.58 0.08
N PHE A 89 -9.54 -10.61 -0.41
CA PHE A 89 -8.30 -10.49 -1.17
C PHE A 89 -8.49 -9.76 -2.49
N ILE A 90 -9.53 -10.09 -3.26
CA ILE A 90 -9.83 -9.40 -4.53
C ILE A 90 -10.15 -7.92 -4.27
N ILE A 91 -10.97 -7.62 -3.26
CA ILE A 91 -11.29 -6.23 -2.87
C ILE A 91 -10.01 -5.48 -2.48
N TRP A 92 -9.13 -6.13 -1.73
CA TRP A 92 -7.84 -5.55 -1.34
C TRP A 92 -6.96 -5.20 -2.54
N ILE A 93 -6.87 -6.09 -3.53
CA ILE A 93 -6.13 -5.82 -4.78
C ILE A 93 -6.75 -4.65 -5.55
N LEU A 94 -8.08 -4.63 -5.71
CA LEU A 94 -8.79 -3.56 -6.41
C LEU A 94 -8.59 -2.20 -5.72
N MET A 95 -8.62 -2.17 -4.38
CA MET A 95 -8.30 -0.96 -3.62
C MET A 95 -6.88 -0.48 -3.91
N LEU A 96 -5.88 -1.36 -3.91
CA LEU A 96 -4.50 -0.99 -4.23
C LEU A 96 -4.39 -0.32 -5.61
N PHE A 97 -4.98 -0.92 -6.64
CA PHE A 97 -4.99 -0.32 -7.98
C PHE A 97 -5.68 1.04 -7.99
N THR A 98 -6.80 1.18 -7.29
CA THR A 98 -7.54 2.45 -7.19
C THR A 98 -6.68 3.54 -6.56
N PHE A 99 -5.98 3.24 -5.46
CA PHE A 99 -5.09 4.19 -4.80
C PHE A 99 -3.86 4.54 -5.65
N ILE A 100 -3.29 3.58 -6.39
CA ILE A 100 -2.20 3.84 -7.33
C ILE A 100 -2.66 4.76 -8.47
N ILE A 101 -3.85 4.53 -9.04
CA ILE A 101 -4.39 5.38 -10.11
C ILE A 101 -4.68 6.79 -9.55
N PHE A 102 -5.29 6.88 -8.36
CA PHE A 102 -5.55 8.14 -7.69
C PHE A 102 -4.25 8.93 -7.46
N ALA A 103 -3.20 8.26 -6.99
CA ALA A 103 -1.88 8.84 -6.77
C ALA A 103 -1.25 9.43 -8.03
N ILE A 104 -1.30 8.69 -9.13
CA ILE A 104 -0.72 9.11 -10.41
C ILE A 104 -1.49 10.29 -10.97
N THR A 105 -2.82 10.20 -10.99
CA THR A 105 -3.72 11.25 -11.54
C THR A 105 -3.70 12.53 -10.72
N ASN A 106 -3.55 12.45 -9.40
CA ASN A 106 -3.58 13.59 -8.49
C ASN A 106 -2.18 13.99 -7.98
N TYR A 107 -1.11 13.51 -8.60
CA TYR A 107 0.26 13.75 -8.16
C TYR A 107 0.57 15.22 -7.87
N GLN A 108 0.19 16.12 -8.77
CA GLN A 108 0.44 17.57 -8.62
C GLN A 108 -0.30 18.17 -7.41
N MET A 109 -1.52 17.71 -7.15
CA MET A 109 -2.33 18.16 -6.01
C MET A 109 -1.70 17.71 -4.70
N ILE A 110 -1.28 16.44 -4.62
CA ILE A 110 -0.64 15.87 -3.42
C ILE A 110 0.68 16.60 -3.13
N VAL A 111 1.51 16.83 -4.17
CA VAL A 111 2.76 17.59 -4.03
C VAL A 111 2.50 19.02 -3.54
N LYS A 112 1.46 19.69 -4.05
CA LYS A 112 1.08 21.04 -3.60
C LYS A 112 0.72 21.03 -2.11
N TYR A 113 -0.09 20.06 -1.67
CA TYR A 113 -0.49 19.92 -0.28
C TYR A 113 0.70 19.65 0.66
N LEU A 114 1.60 18.75 0.25
CA LEU A 114 2.83 18.45 0.98
C LEU A 114 3.74 19.68 1.14
N ASN A 115 3.89 20.49 0.08
CA ASN A 115 4.68 21.71 0.14
C ASN A 115 4.05 22.77 1.07
N THR A 116 2.72 22.88 1.12
CA THR A 116 2.04 23.79 2.05
C THR A 116 2.29 23.38 3.50
N ILE A 117 2.15 22.10 3.83
CA ILE A 117 2.42 21.59 5.19
C ILE A 117 3.86 21.86 5.60
N GLY A 118 4.83 21.63 4.69
CA GLY A 118 6.24 21.88 4.94
C GLY A 118 6.57 23.36 5.20
N LYS A 119 5.87 24.30 4.54
CA LYS A 119 6.06 25.75 4.76
C LYS A 119 5.52 26.25 6.10
N THR A 120 4.46 25.63 6.63
CA THR A 120 3.91 25.97 7.96
C THR A 120 4.81 25.53 9.14
N LYS A 121 5.84 24.73 8.89
CA LYS A 121 6.80 24.26 9.91
C LYS A 121 8.15 25.01 9.89
N SER A 122 8.30 26.01 9.03
CA SER A 122 9.44 26.95 9.02
C SER A 122 9.04 28.29 9.63
#